data_AF-A0A5R8PEQ9-F1
#
_entry.id   AF-A0A5R8PEQ9-F1
#
_cell.length_a   1.000
_cell.length_b   1.000
_cell.length_c   1.000
_cell.angle_alpha   90.00
_cell.angle_beta   90.00
_cell.angle_gamma   90.00
#
_symmetry.space_group_name_H-M   'P 1'
#
loop_
_entity.id
_entity.type
_entity.pdbx_description
1 polymer ?
#
loop_
_entity_poly.entity_id
_entity_poly.type
_entity_poly.pdbx_seq_one_letter_code
_entity_poly.pdbx_strand_id
1 'polypeptide(L)'
;MGRTATTARRTAVDFSELPTIRGLNGALAFVHNELGVPWVTPFALRKASESGQLKSFMINRGYTYAERDLYNWIMSLARGGNA
;
A
#
# COMPACT_ATOMS: atom_id res chain seq x y z
N MET A 1 -8.00 -20.48 39.26
CA MET A 1 -6.69 -20.18 38.64
C MET A 1 -6.92 -19.79 37.19
N GLY A 2 -6.41 -18.62 36.80
CA GLY A 2 -6.91 -17.80 35.69
C GLY A 2 -6.59 -18.32 34.30
N ARG A 3 -7.56 -18.20 33.40
CA ARG A 3 -7.37 -18.19 31.95
C ARG A 3 -7.61 -16.76 31.50
N THR A 4 -6.61 -15.89 31.61
CA THR A 4 -6.60 -14.63 30.88
C THR A 4 -6.36 -14.97 29.42
N ALA A 5 -7.45 -15.14 28.67
CA ALA A 5 -7.38 -15.22 27.22
C ALA A 5 -6.78 -13.90 26.72
N THR A 6 -5.57 -14.01 26.19
CA THR A 6 -4.83 -12.97 25.49
C THR A 6 -5.78 -12.15 24.63
N THR A 7 -5.86 -10.85 24.94
CA THR A 7 -6.41 -9.79 24.10
C THR A 7 -5.95 -10.01 22.66
N ALA A 8 -6.82 -10.55 21.80
CA ALA A 8 -6.66 -10.48 20.37
C ALA A 8 -6.92 -9.04 19.96
N ARG A 9 -5.88 -8.21 20.07
CA ARG A 9 -5.88 -6.84 19.57
C ARG A 9 -5.96 -6.96 18.04
N ARG A 10 -7.18 -6.91 17.48
CA ARG A 10 -7.42 -6.72 16.05
C ARG A 10 -6.90 -5.33 15.66
N THR A 11 -5.60 -5.21 15.50
CA THR A 11 -4.94 -4.01 14.94
C THR A 11 -3.75 -4.47 14.12
N ALA A 12 -4.03 -5.26 13.11
CA ALA A 12 -3.16 -5.38 11.95
C ALA A 12 -4.12 -5.43 10.78
N VAL A 13 -4.21 -4.33 10.03
CA VAL A 13 -4.80 -4.41 8.70
C VAL A 13 -3.90 -5.37 7.93
N ASP A 14 -4.41 -6.55 7.65
CA ASP A 14 -3.66 -7.62 6.98
C ASP A 14 -3.59 -7.27 5.50
N PHE A 15 -2.70 -6.36 5.15
CA PHE A 15 -2.42 -6.04 3.75
C PHE A 15 -1.67 -7.20 3.12
N SER A 16 -2.17 -7.69 1.99
CA SER A 16 -1.50 -8.75 1.24
C SER A 16 -0.12 -8.29 0.79
N GLU A 17 0.86 -9.16 1.01
CA GLU A 17 2.24 -9.00 0.53
C GLU A 17 2.38 -9.43 -0.94
N LEU A 18 1.34 -10.07 -1.47
CA LEU A 18 1.30 -10.49 -2.87
C LEU A 18 0.91 -9.30 -3.76
N PRO A 19 1.52 -9.19 -4.95
CA PRO A 19 1.13 -8.18 -5.93
C PRO A 19 -0.23 -8.53 -6.53
N THR A 20 -1.30 -8.09 -5.88
CA THR A 20 -2.70 -8.34 -6.25
C THR A 20 -3.26 -7.21 -7.12
N ILE A 21 -2.75 -5.99 -6.99
CA ILE A 21 -3.32 -4.81 -7.62
C ILE A 21 -2.66 -4.53 -8.96
N ARG A 22 -3.41 -4.61 -10.05
CA ARG A 22 -2.90 -4.41 -11.40
C ARG A 22 -3.04 -2.96 -11.86
N GLY A 23 -1.94 -2.43 -12.39
CA GLY A 23 -1.87 -1.13 -13.04
C GLY A 23 -1.97 0.05 -12.07
N LEU A 24 -1.64 1.24 -12.61
CA LEU A 24 -1.69 2.50 -11.86
C LEU A 24 -3.12 2.84 -11.39
N ASN A 25 -4.12 2.60 -12.25
CA ASN A 25 -5.52 2.89 -11.90
C ASN A 25 -6.03 2.00 -10.75
N GLY A 26 -5.66 0.72 -10.73
CA GLY A 26 -6.02 -0.17 -9.63
C GLY A 26 -5.38 0.26 -8.32
N ALA A 27 -4.09 0.61 -8.36
CA ALA A 27 -3.36 1.11 -7.19
C ALA A 27 -3.95 2.41 -6.67
N LEU A 28 -4.33 3.33 -7.57
CA LEU A 28 -4.98 4.58 -7.20
C LEU A 28 -6.37 4.36 -6.58
N ALA A 29 -7.17 3.45 -7.16
CA ALA A 29 -8.46 3.07 -6.59
C ALA A 29 -8.32 2.45 -5.19
N PHE A 30 -7.31 1.61 -4.95
CA PHE A 30 -7.03 1.07 -3.62
C PHE A 30 -6.67 2.18 -2.63
N VAL A 31 -5.76 3.07 -3.01
CA VAL A 31 -5.33 4.18 -2.15
C VAL A 31 -6.50 5.12 -1.81
N HIS A 32 -7.40 5.36 -2.76
CA HIS A 32 -8.54 6.25 -2.55
C HIS A 32 -9.64 5.59 -1.72
N ASN A 33 -10.03 4.36 -2.06
CA ASN A 33 -11.20 3.70 -1.46
C ASN A 33 -10.85 2.95 -0.17
N GLU A 34 -9.72 2.25 -0.13
CA GLU A 34 -9.34 1.41 1.02
C GLU A 34 -8.51 2.18 2.04
N LEU A 35 -7.55 2.99 1.58
CA LEU A 35 -6.69 3.79 2.47
C LEU A 35 -7.30 5.16 2.80
N GLY A 36 -8.34 5.60 2.08
CA GLY A 36 -9.00 6.89 2.32
C GLY A 36 -8.10 8.09 2.02
N VAL A 37 -7.20 7.99 1.05
CA VAL A 37 -6.22 9.03 0.71
C VAL A 37 -6.50 9.63 -0.68
N PRO A 38 -7.52 10.50 -0.81
CA PRO A 38 -7.98 11.00 -2.11
C PRO A 38 -7.02 12.01 -2.77
N TRP A 39 -6.08 12.58 -2.01
CA TRP A 39 -5.12 13.57 -2.52
C TRP A 39 -3.97 12.95 -3.30
N VAL A 40 -3.85 11.62 -3.32
CA VAL A 40 -2.83 10.93 -4.13
C VAL A 40 -3.21 10.98 -5.60
N THR A 41 -2.33 11.58 -6.40
CA THR A 41 -2.53 11.71 -7.85
C THR A 41 -1.90 10.54 -8.61
N PRO A 42 -2.39 10.21 -9.82
CA PRO A 42 -1.78 9.16 -10.65
C PRO A 42 -0.32 9.50 -11.01
N PHE A 43 0.00 10.79 -11.12
CA PHE A 43 1.36 11.26 -11.36
C PHE A 43 2.28 10.98 -10.17
N ALA A 44 1.83 11.23 -8.93
CA ALA A 44 2.62 10.93 -7.73
C ALA A 44 2.90 9.42 -7.60
N LEU A 45 1.90 8.58 -7.87
CA LEU A 45 2.03 7.12 -7.83
C LEU A 45 3.00 6.61 -8.90
N ARG A 46 2.90 7.13 -10.12
CA ARG A 46 3.81 6.82 -11.22
C ARG A 46 5.24 7.26 -10.89
N LYS A 47 5.42 8.49 -10.43
CA LYS A 47 6.72 9.03 -10.04
C LYS A 47 7.37 8.21 -8.93
N ALA A 48 6.61 7.82 -7.91
CA ALA A 48 7.10 6.96 -6.83
C ALA A 48 7.52 5.57 -7.33
N SER A 49 6.80 5.02 -8.31
CA SER A 49 7.17 3.76 -8.96
C SER A 49 8.46 3.90 -9.77
N GLU A 50 8.58 4.97 -10.57
CA GLU A 50 9.75 5.26 -11.42
C GLU A 50 10.99 5.61 -10.59
N SER A 51 10.83 6.28 -9.45
CA SER A 51 11.92 6.64 -8.55
C SER A 51 12.33 5.51 -7.58
N GLY A 52 11.64 4.37 -7.61
CA GLY A 52 11.90 3.23 -6.72
C GLY A 52 11.41 3.41 -5.28
N GLN A 53 10.64 4.47 -4.99
CA GLN A 53 10.03 4.70 -3.66
C GLN A 53 8.84 3.76 -3.41
N LEU A 54 8.15 3.36 -4.47
CA LEU A 54 7.07 2.40 -4.43
C LEU A 54 7.49 1.14 -5.20
N LYS A 55 7.53 0.01 -4.50
CA LYS A 55 7.86 -1.27 -5.11
C LYS A 55 6.77 -1.65 -6.11
N SER A 56 7.19 -1.89 -7.36
CA SER A 56 6.32 -2.36 -8.42
C SER A 56 6.88 -3.65 -9.00
N PHE A 57 5.97 -4.57 -9.33
CA PHE A 57 6.31 -5.86 -9.92
C PHE A 57 5.84 -5.84 -11.38
N MET A 58 6.75 -6.15 -12.31
CA MET A 58 6.38 -6.30 -13.71
C MET A 58 5.81 -7.70 -13.93
N ILE A 59 4.50 -7.81 -14.06
CA ILE A 59 3.79 -9.07 -14.32
C ILE A 59 2.99 -8.90 -15.60
N ASN A 60 3.20 -9.80 -16.56
CA ASN A 60 2.51 -9.80 -17.86
C ASN A 60 2.59 -8.44 -18.60
N ARG A 61 3.79 -7.85 -18.68
CA ARG A 61 4.07 -6.52 -19.29
C ARG A 61 3.31 -5.34 -18.65
N GLY A 62 2.73 -5.53 -17.45
CA GLY A 62 2.07 -4.49 -16.67
C GLY A 62 2.69 -4.33 -15.29
N TYR A 63 2.58 -3.11 -14.75
CA TYR A 63 2.92 -2.86 -13.35
C TYR A 63 1.86 -3.46 -12.44
N THR A 64 2.29 -4.19 -11.42
CA THR A 64 1.45 -4.76 -10.38
C THR A 64 2.01 -4.38 -9.02
N TYR A 65 1.14 -4.06 -8.08
CA TYR A 65 1.47 -3.51 -6.77
C TYR A 65 0.95 -4.43 -5.67
N ALA A 66 1.70 -4.53 -4.58
CA ALA A 66 1.22 -5.16 -3.35
C ALA A 66 0.52 -4.11 -2.47
N GLU A 67 -0.55 -4.53 -1.80
CA GLU A 67 -1.31 -3.66 -0.89
C GLU A 67 -0.42 -3.14 0.24
N ARG A 68 0.46 -4.00 0.77
CA ARG A 68 1.40 -3.62 1.83
C ARG A 68 2.40 -2.57 1.39
N ASP A 69 2.94 -2.68 0.17
CA ASP A 69 3.90 -1.70 -0.35
C ASP A 69 3.22 -0.34 -0.57
N LEU A 70 1.97 -0.34 -1.08
CA LEU A 70 1.17 0.89 -1.20
C LEU A 70 0.91 1.53 0.16
N TYR A 71 0.48 0.74 1.14
CA TYR A 71 0.27 1.23 2.50
C TYR A 71 1.55 1.83 3.11
N ASN A 72 2.67 1.12 2.99
CA ASN A 72 3.97 1.59 3.49
C ASN A 72 4.39 2.89 2.83
N TRP A 73 4.25 3.01 1.51
CA TRP A 73 4.54 4.24 0.79
C TRP A 73 3.67 5.41 1.26
N ILE A 74 2.36 5.21 1.41
CA ILE A 74 1.44 6.22 1.95
C ILE A 74 1.83 6.63 3.38
N MET A 75 2.17 5.66 4.23
CA MET A 75 2.64 5.93 5.60
C MET A 75 3.95 6.72 5.60
N SER A 76 4.88 6.45 4.68
CA SER A 76 6.10 7.23 4.49
C SER A 76 5.82 8.67 4.06
N LEU A 77 4.81 8.90 3.19
CA LEU A 77 4.37 10.24 2.83
C LEU A 77 3.79 10.99 4.03
N ALA A 78 2.91 10.33 4.81
CA ALA A 78 2.29 10.93 5.99
C ALA A 78 3.31 11.28 7.09
N ARG A 79 4.41 10.52 7.19
CA ARG A 79 5.50 10.75 8.16
C ARG A 79 6.51 11.82 7.72
N GLY A 80 6.32 12.47 6.57
CA GLY A 80 7.17 13.57 6.12
C GLY A 80 8.28 13.17 5.14
N GLY A 81 8.17 12.01 4.48
CA GLY A 81 8.93 11.67 3.27
C GLY A 81 10.45 11.67 3.46
N ASN A 82 10.98 10.66 4.15
CA ASN A 82 12.37 10.27 3.95
C ASN A 82 12.62 8.80 4.36
N ALA A 83 12.82 7.95 3.35
CA ALA A 83 13.74 6.82 3.34
C ALA A 83 13.96 6.42 1.88
#